data_AF-A0A2S6NE23-F1
#
_entry.id   AF-A0A2S6NE23-F1
#
_cell.length_a   1.000
_cell.length_b   1.000
_cell.length_c   1.000
_cell.angle_alpha   90.00
_cell.angle_beta   90.00
_cell.angle_gamma   90.00
#
_symmetry.space_group_name_H-M   'P 1'
#
loop_
_entity.id
_entity.type
_entity.pdbx_description
1 polymer ?
#
loop_
_entity_poly.entity_id
_entity_poly.type
_entity_poly.pdbx_seq_one_letter_code
_entity_poly.pdbx_strand_id
1 'polypeptide(L)'
;MTFETTALAGLEQEGRLVDAVYKGASDKEGYLAYRGDFALKMQEAKADEKRPPEFCLEQGLALVKNGGSTIDALAGYIHDIANLNTFKDVMGSLLSSSGNYIIFAGNIDFSDKYSVAFGDATLTVLPLDESTVWKELSDLSGLDKNDFKKLDGGGKVQLMLDKAGESKSTYEQISFEDFLKKALPVRNRNENRPV
;
A
#
# COMPACT_ATOMS: atom_id res chain seq x y z
N MET A 1 -13.79 -13.09 12.92
CA MET A 1 -12.83 -13.22 11.80
C MET A 1 -11.52 -12.63 12.28
N THR A 2 -10.41 -13.32 12.06
CA THR A 2 -9.06 -12.86 12.45
C THR A 2 -8.19 -12.77 11.19
N PHE A 3 -7.10 -12.03 11.26
CA PHE A 3 -6.18 -11.89 10.13
C PHE A 3 -5.36 -13.18 9.89
N GLU A 4 -5.25 -14.05 10.91
CA GLU A 4 -4.62 -15.38 10.87
C GLU A 4 -5.17 -16.32 9.78
N THR A 5 -6.39 -16.09 9.30
CA THR A 5 -7.04 -16.89 8.26
C THR A 5 -7.02 -16.19 6.89
N THR A 6 -6.23 -15.13 6.72
CA THR A 6 -6.18 -14.31 5.49
C THR A 6 -4.79 -14.34 4.87
N ALA A 7 -4.65 -13.73 3.69
CA ALA A 7 -3.35 -13.54 3.03
C ALA A 7 -2.33 -12.75 3.88
N LEU A 8 -2.79 -11.97 4.86
CA LEU A 8 -1.93 -11.17 5.73
C LEU A 8 -1.48 -11.91 6.99
N ALA A 9 -1.86 -13.18 7.18
CA ALA A 9 -1.54 -13.95 8.38
C ALA A 9 -0.02 -14.03 8.66
N GLY A 10 0.77 -14.31 7.63
CA GLY A 10 2.24 -14.36 7.75
C GLY A 10 2.83 -13.00 8.14
N LEU A 11 2.39 -11.92 7.48
CA LEU A 11 2.84 -10.57 7.80
C LEU A 11 2.44 -10.15 9.23
N GLU A 12 1.25 -10.55 9.70
CA GLU A 12 0.83 -10.33 11.08
C GLU A 12 1.72 -11.09 12.07
N GLN A 13 1.96 -12.37 11.82
CA GLN A 13 2.80 -13.22 12.67
C GLN A 13 4.24 -12.70 12.76
N GLU A 14 4.76 -12.17 11.66
CA GLU A 14 6.09 -11.55 11.59
C GLU A 14 6.12 -10.12 12.18
N GLY A 15 4.99 -9.60 12.67
CA GLY A 15 4.89 -8.26 13.25
C GLY A 15 5.04 -7.13 12.24
N ARG A 16 4.75 -7.40 10.95
CA ARG A 16 4.90 -6.43 9.85
C ARG A 16 3.71 -5.50 9.66
N LEU A 17 2.58 -5.78 10.30
CA LEU A 17 1.44 -4.85 10.36
C LEU A 17 1.68 -3.86 11.50
N VAL A 18 2.27 -2.70 11.20
CA VAL A 18 2.67 -1.70 12.20
C VAL A 18 1.84 -0.42 12.07
N ASP A 19 1.85 0.42 13.11
CA ASP A 19 1.16 1.71 13.12
C ASP A 19 -0.31 1.66 12.64
N ALA A 20 -1.00 0.61 13.05
CA ALA A 20 -2.37 0.34 12.62
C ALA A 20 -3.33 1.45 13.07
N VAL A 21 -3.91 2.15 12.11
CA VAL A 21 -5.04 3.07 12.27
C VAL A 21 -6.35 2.27 12.31
N TYR A 22 -6.44 1.21 11.51
CA TYR A 22 -7.57 0.29 11.51
C TYR A 22 -7.10 -1.14 11.20
N LYS A 23 -7.69 -2.12 11.87
CA LYS A 23 -7.48 -3.54 11.62
C LYS A 23 -8.70 -4.31 12.12
N GLY A 24 -9.52 -4.81 11.20
CA GLY A 24 -10.78 -5.45 11.58
C GLY A 24 -11.60 -5.93 10.39
N ALA A 25 -12.89 -6.20 10.64
CA ALA A 25 -13.82 -6.55 9.57
C ALA A 25 -14.05 -5.37 8.62
N SER A 26 -14.27 -5.63 7.35
CA SER A 26 -14.79 -4.62 6.42
C SER A 26 -16.33 -4.63 6.41
N ASP A 27 -16.96 -3.67 5.74
CA ASP A 27 -18.41 -3.69 5.49
C ASP A 27 -18.82 -4.80 4.51
N LYS A 28 -17.88 -5.34 3.73
CA LYS A 28 -18.12 -6.47 2.85
C LYS A 28 -18.01 -7.77 3.65
N GLU A 29 -19.09 -8.56 3.66
CA GLU A 29 -19.15 -9.81 4.41
C GLU A 29 -18.01 -10.77 3.99
N GLY A 30 -17.31 -11.31 4.99
CA GLY A 30 -16.18 -12.23 4.78
C GLY A 30 -14.87 -11.55 4.41
N TYR A 31 -14.79 -10.22 4.42
CA TYR A 31 -13.56 -9.47 4.18
C TYR A 31 -13.09 -8.73 5.44
N LEU A 32 -11.78 -8.62 5.56
CA LEU A 32 -11.10 -7.82 6.57
C LEU A 32 -10.38 -6.66 5.89
N ALA A 33 -10.34 -5.54 6.61
CA ALA A 33 -9.71 -4.31 6.19
C ALA A 33 -8.56 -3.94 7.13
N TYR A 34 -7.47 -3.49 6.55
CA TYR A 34 -6.31 -2.96 7.27
C TYR A 34 -5.97 -1.56 6.77
N ARG A 35 -5.58 -0.68 7.70
CA ARG A 35 -5.00 0.63 7.44
C ARG A 35 -3.88 0.89 8.45
N GLY A 36 -2.67 1.11 7.97
CA GLY A 36 -1.46 1.28 8.76
C GLY A 36 -0.24 1.16 7.85
N ASP A 37 0.90 0.74 8.38
CA ASP A 37 2.13 0.58 7.59
C ASP A 37 2.51 -0.91 7.49
N PHE A 38 3.05 -1.31 6.34
CA PHE A 38 3.62 -2.64 6.17
C PHE A 38 5.15 -2.57 6.27
N ALA A 39 5.71 -3.14 7.33
CA ALA A 39 7.15 -3.21 7.49
C ALA A 39 7.79 -4.11 6.42
N LEU A 40 8.66 -3.53 5.59
CA LEU A 40 9.35 -4.26 4.52
C LEU A 40 10.69 -4.77 5.02
N LYS A 41 11.43 -3.94 5.76
CA LYS A 41 12.69 -4.32 6.39
C LYS A 41 12.69 -3.93 7.87
N MET A 42 12.91 -4.90 8.75
CA MET A 42 13.08 -4.66 10.17
C MET A 42 14.51 -4.22 10.47
N GLN A 43 14.70 -3.41 11.51
CA GLN A 43 16.04 -3.16 12.05
C GLN A 43 16.50 -4.36 12.90
N GLU A 44 17.80 -4.61 12.95
CA GLU A 44 18.37 -5.56 13.91
C GLU A 44 18.04 -5.10 15.34
N ALA A 45 17.37 -5.98 16.10
CA ALA A 45 17.02 -5.70 17.49
C ALA A 45 18.30 -5.59 18.33
N LYS A 46 18.45 -4.47 19.05
CA LYS A 46 19.45 -4.33 20.11
C LYS A 46 18.73 -4.41 21.44
N ALA A 47 18.88 -5.53 22.15
CA ALA A 47 18.25 -5.78 23.45
C ALA A 47 16.71 -5.62 23.42
N ASP A 48 16.09 -5.23 24.54
CA ASP A 48 14.64 -5.11 24.75
C ASP A 48 14.01 -3.85 24.08
N GLU A 49 14.75 -3.10 23.27
CA GLU A 49 14.26 -1.91 22.58
C GLU A 49 13.52 -2.31 21.30
N LYS A 50 12.19 -2.17 21.28
CA LYS A 50 11.41 -2.31 20.06
C LYS A 50 11.72 -1.15 19.11
N ARG A 51 12.48 -1.43 18.05
CA ARG A 51 12.85 -0.44 17.04
C ARG A 51 11.77 -0.34 15.96
N PRO A 52 11.53 0.86 15.41
CA PRO A 52 10.73 0.97 14.20
C PRO A 52 11.40 0.19 13.06
N PRO A 53 10.65 -0.23 12.03
CA PRO A 53 11.23 -0.78 10.81
C PRO A 53 12.28 0.16 10.20
N GLU A 54 13.21 -0.39 9.44
CA GLU A 54 14.16 0.40 8.65
C GLU A 54 13.42 1.16 7.55
N PHE A 55 12.47 0.50 6.88
CA PHE A 55 11.51 1.14 6.00
C PHE A 55 10.25 0.28 5.79
N CYS A 56 9.18 0.96 5.35
CA CYS A 56 7.84 0.41 5.16
C CYS A 56 7.29 0.70 3.76
N LEU A 57 6.22 -0.01 3.40
CA LEU A 57 5.15 0.55 2.58
C LEU A 57 4.25 1.35 3.53
N GLU A 58 4.35 2.68 3.44
CA GLU A 58 3.72 3.61 4.36
C GLU A 58 2.26 3.91 3.95
N GLN A 59 1.43 4.31 4.91
CA GLN A 59 0.03 4.67 4.69
C GLN A 59 -0.73 3.60 3.89
N GLY A 60 -0.42 2.35 4.16
CA GLY A 60 -0.98 1.17 3.55
C GLY A 60 -2.47 0.99 3.86
N LEU A 61 -3.23 0.61 2.84
CA LEU A 61 -4.60 0.12 2.94
C LEU A 61 -4.65 -1.26 2.29
N ALA A 62 -5.31 -2.23 2.92
CA ALA A 62 -5.54 -3.53 2.30
C ALA A 62 -6.95 -4.08 2.56
N LEU A 63 -7.47 -4.79 1.57
CA LEU A 63 -8.63 -5.67 1.69
C LEU A 63 -8.21 -7.11 1.46
N VAL A 64 -8.64 -7.99 2.35
CA VAL A 64 -8.36 -9.42 2.25
C VAL A 64 -9.59 -10.24 2.59
N LYS A 65 -9.81 -11.31 1.84
CA LYS A 65 -10.87 -12.28 2.14
C LYS A 65 -10.47 -13.25 3.25
N ASN A 66 -11.40 -13.53 4.15
CA ASN A 66 -11.29 -14.62 5.11
C ASN A 66 -11.20 -15.98 4.39
N GLY A 67 -10.16 -16.76 4.71
CA GLY A 67 -9.79 -18.00 4.01
C GLY A 67 -9.12 -17.78 2.65
N GLY A 68 -8.87 -16.53 2.25
CA GLY A 68 -8.16 -16.20 1.01
C GLY A 68 -6.65 -16.22 1.19
N SER A 69 -5.92 -16.58 0.13
CA SER A 69 -4.45 -16.66 0.11
C SER A 69 -3.78 -15.46 -0.58
N THR A 70 -4.54 -14.54 -1.14
CA THR A 70 -4.03 -13.35 -1.84
C THR A 70 -4.71 -12.07 -1.32
N ILE A 71 -4.05 -10.94 -1.53
CA ILE A 71 -4.59 -9.62 -1.22
C ILE A 71 -5.47 -9.18 -2.38
N ASP A 72 -6.73 -8.88 -2.09
CA ASP A 72 -7.73 -8.49 -3.10
C ASP A 72 -7.51 -7.04 -3.57
N ALA A 73 -7.13 -6.14 -2.65
CA ALA A 73 -6.73 -4.78 -2.99
C ALA A 73 -5.68 -4.25 -2.01
N LEU A 74 -4.71 -3.49 -2.53
CA LEU A 74 -3.65 -2.84 -1.76
C LEU A 74 -3.42 -1.43 -2.29
N ALA A 75 -3.25 -0.47 -1.40
CA ALA A 75 -2.64 0.81 -1.75
C ALA A 75 -1.62 1.22 -0.70
N GLY A 76 -0.60 1.99 -1.07
CA GLY A 76 0.38 2.50 -0.12
C GLY A 76 1.45 3.36 -0.78
N TYR A 77 2.35 3.91 0.02
CA TYR A 77 3.43 4.80 -0.39
C TYR A 77 4.80 4.16 -0.21
N ILE A 78 5.60 4.18 -1.26
CA ILE A 78 7.02 3.80 -1.25
C ILE A 78 7.86 5.05 -1.45
N HIS A 79 8.72 5.33 -0.47
CA HIS A 79 9.60 6.49 -0.53
C HIS A 79 10.58 6.46 -1.69
N ASP A 80 11.25 5.31 -1.81
CA ASP A 80 12.29 5.02 -2.77
C ASP A 80 11.87 3.77 -3.53
N ILE A 81 11.61 3.90 -4.83
CA ILE A 81 11.17 2.79 -5.65
C ILE A 81 12.16 1.63 -5.69
N ALA A 82 13.45 1.84 -5.35
CA ALA A 82 14.41 0.76 -5.21
C ALA A 82 13.98 -0.28 -4.15
N ASN A 83 13.24 0.16 -3.12
CA ASN A 83 12.67 -0.69 -2.07
C ASN A 83 11.54 -1.59 -2.57
N LEU A 84 11.05 -1.42 -3.81
CA LEU A 84 10.11 -2.35 -4.41
C LEU A 84 10.69 -3.76 -4.60
N ASN A 85 12.01 -3.91 -4.64
CA ASN A 85 12.63 -5.23 -4.59
C ASN A 85 12.29 -5.95 -3.28
N THR A 86 12.48 -5.29 -2.14
CA THR A 86 12.11 -5.86 -0.83
C THR A 86 10.60 -6.03 -0.70
N PHE A 87 9.80 -5.12 -1.26
CA PHE A 87 8.35 -5.31 -1.33
C PHE A 87 7.98 -6.58 -2.12
N LYS A 88 8.67 -6.86 -3.24
CA LYS A 88 8.48 -8.10 -4.00
C LYS A 88 8.79 -9.33 -3.17
N ASP A 89 9.88 -9.31 -2.41
CA ASP A 89 10.27 -10.43 -1.56
C ASP A 89 9.28 -10.69 -0.42
N VAL A 90 8.73 -9.62 0.18
CA VAL A 90 7.86 -9.71 1.37
C VAL A 90 6.39 -9.93 0.99
N MET A 91 5.90 -9.25 -0.04
CA MET A 91 4.47 -9.21 -0.37
C MET A 91 4.13 -9.79 -1.73
N GLY A 92 5.12 -10.03 -2.61
CA GLY A 92 4.88 -10.39 -4.01
C GLY A 92 4.09 -11.68 -4.20
N SER A 93 4.32 -12.70 -3.35
CA SER A 93 3.56 -13.96 -3.38
C SER A 93 2.10 -13.82 -2.93
N LEU A 94 1.76 -12.70 -2.29
CA LEU A 94 0.40 -12.39 -1.84
C LEU A 94 -0.39 -11.63 -2.91
N LEU A 95 0.24 -11.21 -4.01
CA LEU A 95 -0.40 -10.49 -5.10
C LEU A 95 -0.80 -11.46 -6.23
N SER A 96 -1.92 -11.18 -6.89
CA SER A 96 -2.45 -12.00 -7.99
C SER A 96 -2.95 -11.15 -9.14
N SER A 97 -3.17 -11.77 -10.30
CA SER A 97 -3.68 -11.09 -11.50
C SER A 97 -5.10 -10.52 -11.34
N SER A 98 -5.85 -10.94 -10.32
CA SER A 98 -7.21 -10.46 -10.05
C SER A 98 -7.30 -9.32 -9.06
N GLY A 99 -6.21 -8.98 -8.37
CA GLY A 99 -6.22 -7.92 -7.36
C GLY A 99 -5.92 -6.54 -7.94
N ASN A 100 -6.24 -5.51 -7.16
CA ASN A 100 -6.00 -4.11 -7.51
C ASN A 100 -4.92 -3.50 -6.60
N TYR A 101 -3.79 -3.11 -7.19
CA TYR A 101 -2.62 -2.66 -6.43
C TYR A 101 -2.16 -1.28 -6.88
N ILE A 102 -2.23 -0.29 -5.98
CA ILE A 102 -1.86 1.10 -6.27
C ILE A 102 -0.70 1.52 -5.37
N ILE A 103 0.46 1.77 -5.97
CA ILE A 103 1.62 2.26 -5.23
C ILE A 103 1.86 3.73 -5.58
N PHE A 104 1.93 4.56 -4.55
CA PHE A 104 2.41 5.92 -4.68
C PHE A 104 3.92 5.94 -4.48
N ALA A 105 4.67 6.60 -5.37
CA ALA A 105 6.12 6.61 -5.40
C ALA A 105 6.68 8.00 -5.09
N GLY A 106 7.69 8.06 -4.22
CA GLY A 106 8.27 9.33 -3.74
C GLY A 106 9.42 9.89 -4.56
N ASN A 107 10.03 9.08 -5.44
CA ASN A 107 11.21 9.47 -6.21
C ASN A 107 11.08 9.11 -7.69
N ILE A 108 9.97 9.47 -8.32
CA ILE A 108 9.78 9.46 -9.78
C ILE A 108 9.35 10.86 -10.26
N ASP A 109 9.33 11.10 -11.57
CA ASP A 109 8.83 12.35 -12.13
C ASP A 109 7.32 12.52 -11.82
N PHE A 110 6.85 13.74 -11.58
CA PHE A 110 5.44 13.98 -11.25
C PHE A 110 4.47 13.77 -12.41
N SER A 111 4.99 13.77 -13.64
CA SER A 111 4.20 13.46 -14.83
C SER A 111 4.10 11.96 -15.10
N ASP A 112 4.96 11.15 -14.47
CA ASP A 112 5.06 9.72 -14.71
C ASP A 112 3.92 8.94 -14.04
N LYS A 113 3.23 8.11 -14.83
CA LYS A 113 2.19 7.20 -14.35
C LYS A 113 2.30 5.90 -15.12
N TYR A 114 2.42 4.78 -14.40
CA TYR A 114 2.75 3.50 -15.01
C TYR A 114 1.82 2.38 -14.57
N SER A 115 1.63 1.42 -15.48
CA SER A 115 1.20 0.06 -15.17
C SER A 115 2.42 -0.84 -15.21
N VAL A 116 2.96 -1.19 -14.04
CA VAL A 116 4.20 -1.95 -13.89
C VAL A 116 3.89 -3.44 -13.80
N ALA A 117 4.45 -4.24 -14.69
CA ALA A 117 4.35 -5.70 -14.64
C ALA A 117 5.08 -6.24 -13.39
N PHE A 118 4.40 -7.03 -12.56
CA PHE A 118 4.92 -7.46 -11.25
C PHE A 118 4.57 -8.91 -10.94
N GLY A 119 5.33 -9.84 -11.52
CA GLY A 119 4.98 -11.27 -11.49
C GLY A 119 3.66 -11.49 -12.23
N ASP A 120 2.72 -12.18 -11.59
CA ASP A 120 1.36 -12.36 -12.13
C ASP A 120 0.44 -11.14 -11.88
N ALA A 121 0.90 -10.18 -11.06
CA ALA A 121 0.17 -8.97 -10.74
C ALA A 121 0.58 -7.79 -11.63
N THR A 122 -0.23 -6.73 -11.60
CA THR A 122 0.11 -5.42 -12.17
C THR A 122 0.00 -4.37 -11.07
N LEU A 123 1.05 -3.56 -10.91
CA LEU A 123 1.01 -2.41 -10.01
C LEU A 123 0.65 -1.16 -10.82
N THR A 124 -0.36 -0.42 -10.38
CA THR A 124 -0.55 0.97 -10.81
C THR A 124 0.36 1.84 -9.98
N VAL A 125 1.35 2.48 -10.60
CA VAL A 125 2.30 3.34 -9.90
C VAL A 125 2.06 4.80 -10.26
N LEU A 126 1.83 5.62 -9.23
CA LEU A 126 1.55 7.05 -9.34
C LEU A 126 2.58 7.85 -8.52
N PRO A 127 2.91 9.08 -8.90
CA PRO A 127 3.83 9.90 -8.12
C PRO A 127 3.11 10.48 -6.90
N LEU A 128 3.84 10.68 -5.80
CA LEU A 128 3.32 11.36 -4.62
C LEU A 128 4.36 12.31 -4.04
N ASP A 129 3.94 13.56 -3.83
CA ASP A 129 4.78 14.64 -3.32
C ASP A 129 4.52 14.92 -1.82
N GLU A 130 3.76 15.98 -1.52
CA GLU A 130 3.45 16.45 -0.15
C GLU A 130 2.03 16.07 0.28
N SER A 131 1.44 15.05 -0.36
CA SER A 131 0.09 14.58 -0.08
C SER A 131 0.08 13.32 0.79
N THR A 132 -1.11 12.77 1.04
CA THR A 132 -1.30 11.47 1.71
C THR A 132 -1.91 10.48 0.73
N VAL A 133 -1.62 9.19 0.89
CA VAL A 133 -2.24 8.11 0.11
C VAL A 133 -3.77 8.24 0.19
N TRP A 134 -4.30 8.55 1.38
CA TRP A 134 -5.74 8.75 1.55
C TRP A 134 -6.30 9.87 0.66
N LYS A 135 -5.62 11.02 0.60
CA LYS A 135 -6.05 12.15 -0.23
C LYS A 135 -5.96 11.79 -1.72
N GLU A 136 -4.84 11.25 -2.17
CA GLU A 136 -4.66 10.92 -3.59
C GLU A 136 -5.65 9.83 -4.06
N LEU A 137 -5.94 8.83 -3.22
CA LEU A 137 -6.98 7.85 -3.53
C LEU A 137 -8.38 8.48 -3.54
N SER A 138 -8.67 9.44 -2.65
CA SER A 138 -9.95 10.15 -2.65
C SER A 138 -10.13 10.93 -3.95
N ASP A 139 -9.09 11.67 -4.35
CA ASP A 139 -9.07 12.47 -5.58
C ASP A 139 -9.21 11.56 -6.82
N LEU A 140 -8.47 10.44 -6.87
CA LEU A 140 -8.58 9.44 -7.94
C LEU A 140 -9.97 8.82 -8.05
N SER A 141 -10.63 8.65 -6.91
CA SER A 141 -11.94 7.98 -6.78
C SER A 141 -13.13 8.94 -6.88
N GLY A 142 -12.89 10.26 -6.95
CA GLY A 142 -13.92 11.29 -6.86
C GLY A 142 -14.69 11.26 -5.53
N LEU A 143 -14.05 10.81 -4.45
CA LEU A 143 -14.65 10.72 -3.12
C LEU A 143 -14.38 11.98 -2.30
N ASP A 144 -15.34 12.39 -1.49
CA ASP A 144 -15.21 13.48 -0.55
C ASP A 144 -15.55 13.07 0.90
N LYS A 145 -15.39 14.00 1.84
CA LYS A 145 -15.59 13.74 3.28
C LYS A 145 -16.99 13.20 3.61
N ASN A 146 -18.01 13.56 2.84
CA ASN A 146 -19.40 13.16 3.04
C ASN A 146 -19.64 11.68 2.76
N ASP A 147 -18.93 11.11 1.79
CA ASP A 147 -19.05 9.69 1.44
C ASP A 147 -18.64 8.79 2.61
N PHE A 148 -17.74 9.27 3.48
CA PHE A 148 -17.23 8.53 4.62
C PHE A 148 -17.99 8.77 5.94
N LYS A 149 -18.96 9.70 5.99
CA LYS A 149 -19.55 10.17 7.28
C LYS A 149 -20.25 9.07 8.09
N LYS A 150 -20.78 8.05 7.43
CA LYS A 150 -21.57 6.97 8.07
C LYS A 150 -20.84 5.63 8.13
N LEU A 151 -19.62 5.57 7.61
CA LEU A 151 -18.82 4.35 7.55
C LEU A 151 -17.92 4.25 8.77
N ASP A 152 -17.73 3.04 9.27
CA ASP A 152 -16.70 2.77 10.28
C ASP A 152 -15.31 2.70 9.63
N GLY A 153 -14.27 2.36 10.40
CA GLY A 153 -12.92 2.26 9.84
C GLY A 153 -12.78 1.21 8.72
N GLY A 154 -13.52 0.11 8.81
CA GLY A 154 -13.49 -0.98 7.84
C GLY A 154 -14.25 -0.62 6.57
N GLY A 155 -15.45 -0.06 6.70
CA GLY A 155 -16.24 0.48 5.60
C GLY A 155 -15.52 1.59 4.84
N LYS A 156 -14.77 2.44 5.53
CA LYS A 156 -13.95 3.49 4.91
C LYS A 156 -12.84 2.92 4.02
N VAL A 157 -12.12 1.91 4.50
CA VAL A 157 -11.07 1.25 3.70
C VAL A 157 -11.68 0.49 2.53
N GLN A 158 -12.80 -0.21 2.76
CA GLN A 158 -13.53 -0.93 1.72
C GLN A 158 -13.95 0.00 0.58
N LEU A 159 -14.67 1.09 0.90
CA LEU A 159 -15.13 2.06 -0.10
C LEU A 159 -13.95 2.67 -0.87
N MET A 160 -12.88 3.05 -0.17
CA MET A 160 -11.72 3.66 -0.79
C MET A 160 -11.06 2.75 -1.82
N LEU A 161 -10.77 1.49 -1.45
CA LEU A 161 -10.06 0.56 -2.32
C LEU A 161 -10.95 0.05 -3.47
N ASP A 162 -12.25 -0.16 -3.23
CA ASP A 162 -13.18 -0.50 -4.30
C ASP A 162 -13.24 0.61 -5.35
N LYS A 163 -13.41 1.87 -4.93
CA LYS A 163 -13.53 3.00 -5.85
C LYS A 163 -12.24 3.33 -6.57
N ALA A 164 -11.10 3.21 -5.90
CA ALA A 164 -9.81 3.41 -6.55
C ALA A 164 -9.56 2.34 -7.64
N GLY A 165 -9.99 1.09 -7.40
CA GLY A 165 -9.91 -0.01 -8.38
C GLY A 165 -10.88 0.14 -9.57
N GLU A 166 -11.94 0.94 -9.45
CA GLU A 166 -12.85 1.24 -10.57
C GLU A 166 -12.29 2.28 -11.57
N SER A 167 -11.15 2.91 -11.26
CA SER A 167 -10.53 3.94 -12.11
C SER A 167 -10.17 3.36 -13.49
N LYS A 168 -10.71 3.96 -14.56
CA LYS A 168 -10.53 3.50 -15.95
C LYS A 168 -9.29 4.07 -16.65
N SER A 169 -8.40 4.70 -15.90
CA SER A 169 -7.20 5.31 -16.48
C SER A 169 -6.29 4.24 -17.09
N THR A 170 -5.88 4.45 -18.34
CA THR A 170 -4.86 3.63 -18.99
C THR A 170 -3.52 4.33 -18.83
N TYR A 171 -2.55 3.67 -18.21
CA TYR A 171 -1.21 4.18 -17.98
C TYR A 171 -0.19 3.47 -18.88
N GLU A 172 0.99 4.07 -19.03
CA GLU A 172 2.07 3.46 -19.80
C GLU A 172 2.49 2.13 -19.16
N GLN A 173 2.48 1.06 -19.96
CA GLN A 173 2.94 -0.25 -19.50
C GLN A 173 4.46 -0.30 -19.50
N ILE A 174 5.05 -0.82 -18.42
CA ILE A 174 6.50 -0.92 -18.28
C ILE A 174 6.89 -2.19 -17.51
N SER A 175 8.07 -2.73 -17.80
CA SER A 175 8.64 -3.84 -17.05
C SER A 175 9.04 -3.39 -15.64
N PHE A 176 9.08 -4.31 -14.68
CA PHE A 176 9.56 -4.01 -13.33
C PHE A 176 10.99 -3.44 -13.35
N GLU A 177 11.88 -4.05 -14.12
CA GLU A 177 13.29 -3.66 -14.20
C GLU A 177 13.48 -2.28 -14.83
N ASP A 178 12.69 -1.94 -15.86
CA ASP A 178 12.76 -0.62 -16.47
C ASP A 178 12.10 0.46 -15.60
N PHE A 179 11.05 0.10 -14.85
CA PHE A 179 10.46 1.02 -13.88
C PHE A 179 11.46 1.43 -12.80
N LEU A 180 12.24 0.48 -12.26
CA LEU A 180 13.27 0.81 -11.27
C LEU A 180 14.33 1.78 -11.79
N LYS A 181 14.57 1.84 -13.11
CA LYS A 181 15.49 2.81 -13.73
C LYS A 181 14.94 4.23 -13.79
N LYS A 182 13.65 4.44 -13.48
CA LYS A 182 13.01 5.76 -13.39
C LYS A 182 13.29 6.47 -12.06
N ALA A 183 14.03 5.83 -11.15
CA ALA A 183 14.35 6.39 -9.84
C ALA A 183 15.10 7.72 -9.99
N LEU A 184 14.50 8.77 -9.44
CA LEU A 184 15.14 10.03 -9.15
C LEU A 184 15.86 9.96 -7.79
N PRO A 185 16.75 10.91 -7.47
CA PRO A 185 17.33 11.02 -6.15
C PRO A 185 16.26 11.03 -5.06
N VAL A 186 16.47 10.23 -4.01
CA VAL A 186 15.57 10.17 -2.86
C VAL A 186 15.58 11.53 -2.16
N ARG A 187 14.41 12.14 -2.02
CA ARG A 187 14.26 13.45 -1.39
C ARG A 187 14.39 13.34 0.12
N ASN A 188 15.12 14.26 0.74
CA ASN A 188 15.19 14.31 2.19
C ASN A 188 13.90 14.90 2.76
N ARG A 189 13.06 14.04 3.34
CA ARG A 189 11.78 14.44 3.95
C ARG A 189 11.92 15.45 5.09
N ASN A 190 13.09 15.55 5.71
CA ASN A 190 13.35 16.46 6.84
C ASN A 190 13.96 17.80 6.42
N GLU A 191 14.23 18.02 5.14
CA GLU A 191 14.97 19.20 4.65
C GLU A 191 14.27 20.53 4.96
N ASN A 192 12.93 20.53 5.05
CA ASN A 192 12.11 21.72 5.32
C ASN A 192 11.38 21.68 6.68
N ARG A 193 11.71 20.73 7.56
CA ARG A 193 11.05 20.67 8.88
C ARG A 193 11.67 21.74 9.78
N PRO A 194 10.89 22.67 10.36
CA PRO A 194 11.44 23.60 11.34
C PRO A 194 12.00 22.79 12.51
N VAL A 195 13.27 23.06 12.84
CA VAL A 195 13.96 22.54 14.02
C VAL A 195 13.29 23.00 15.32
#